data_AF-A0A0C9RZH8-F1
#
_entry.id   AF-A0A0C9RZH8-F1
#
_cell.length_a   1.000
_cell.length_b   1.000
_cell.length_c   1.000
_cell.angle_alpha   90.00
_cell.angle_beta   90.00
_cell.angle_gamma   90.00
#
_symmetry.space_group_name_H-M   'P 1'
#
loop_
_entity.id
_entity.type
_entity.pdbx_description
1 polymer ?
#
loop_
_entity_poly.entity_id
_entity_poly.type
_entity_poly.pdbx_seq_one_letter_code
_entity_poly.pdbx_strand_id
1 'polypeptide(L)'
;MSEDHNARREMHRIAILLTAVCVVVTCGQKPRLSSKCNGWEIRVRGSPRPDNFCKPRLTPRSELEKRRSCVCKSGHIRNAWGQCITVQQCNQCKSRTNQDFNYCESACPWTCNRPIPTAC
;
A
#
# COMPACT_ATOMS: atom_id res chain seq x y z
N MET A 1 42.73 -19.20 -35.63
CA MET A 1 42.47 -18.18 -34.59
C MET A 1 41.31 -17.22 -34.95
N SER A 2 40.45 -17.54 -35.93
CA SER A 2 39.29 -16.69 -36.30
C SER A 2 37.94 -17.28 -35.87
N GLU A 3 37.81 -18.61 -35.79
CA GLU A 3 36.58 -19.29 -35.38
C GLU A 3 36.24 -19.06 -33.90
N ASP A 4 37.25 -19.01 -33.04
CA ASP A 4 37.13 -18.81 -31.60
C ASP A 4 36.73 -17.35 -31.24
N HIS A 5 37.14 -16.38 -32.07
CA HIS A 5 36.69 -14.99 -31.99
C HIS A 5 35.24 -14.82 -32.45
N ASN A 6 34.83 -15.56 -33.49
CA ASN A 6 33.45 -15.54 -33.98
C ASN A 6 32.48 -16.16 -32.96
N ALA A 7 32.86 -17.29 -32.34
CA ALA A 7 32.08 -17.95 -31.30
C ALA A 7 31.93 -17.06 -30.04
N ARG A 8 32.99 -16.38 -29.61
CA ARG A 8 32.92 -15.38 -28.53
C ARG A 8 32.00 -14.20 -28.85
N ARG A 9 32.01 -13.74 -30.11
CA ARG A 9 31.15 -12.63 -30.56
C ARG A 9 29.69 -13.04 -30.56
N GLU A 10 29.40 -14.29 -30.92
CA GLU A 10 28.04 -14.84 -30.93
C GLU A 10 27.52 -15.08 -29.50
N MET A 11 28.36 -15.65 -28.62
CA MET A 11 28.02 -15.80 -27.19
C MET A 11 27.74 -14.46 -26.51
N HIS A 12 28.51 -13.40 -26.83
CA HIS A 12 28.23 -12.05 -26.33
C HIS A 12 26.93 -11.47 -26.87
N ARG A 13 26.60 -11.70 -28.14
CA ARG A 13 25.31 -11.26 -28.72
C ARG A 13 24.13 -11.95 -28.03
N ILE A 14 24.22 -13.26 -27.82
CA ILE A 14 23.19 -14.02 -27.11
C ILE A 14 23.03 -13.48 -25.68
N ALA A 15 24.12 -13.23 -24.96
CA ALA A 15 24.06 -12.67 -23.61
C ALA A 15 23.43 -11.25 -23.57
N ILE A 16 23.75 -10.38 -24.54
CA ILE A 16 23.16 -9.04 -24.66
C ILE A 16 21.65 -9.14 -24.96
N LEU A 17 21.24 -10.06 -25.85
CA LEU A 17 19.83 -10.26 -26.16
C LEU A 17 19.06 -10.80 -24.95
N LEU A 18 19.59 -11.78 -24.23
CA LEU A 18 18.95 -12.34 -23.04
C LEU A 18 18.81 -11.28 -21.93
N THR A 19 19.85 -10.49 -21.69
CA THR A 19 19.81 -9.41 -20.68
C THR A 19 18.79 -8.32 -21.05
N ALA A 20 18.76 -7.88 -22.32
CA ALA A 20 17.76 -6.92 -22.79
C ALA A 20 16.32 -7.44 -22.62
N VAL A 21 16.06 -8.71 -22.95
CA VAL A 21 14.75 -9.35 -22.77
C VAL A 21 14.37 -9.43 -21.28
N CYS A 22 15.30 -9.81 -20.40
CA CYS A 22 15.07 -9.86 -18.96
C CYS A 22 14.72 -8.48 -18.37
N VAL A 23 15.38 -7.41 -18.82
CA VAL A 23 15.08 -6.04 -18.39
C VAL A 23 13.66 -5.64 -18.82
N VAL A 24 13.25 -5.95 -20.05
CA VAL A 24 11.88 -5.66 -20.53
C VAL A 24 10.83 -6.43 -19.73
N VAL A 25 11.06 -7.70 -19.42
CA VAL A 25 10.12 -8.54 -18.65
C VAL A 25 9.98 -8.05 -17.21
N THR A 26 11.08 -7.69 -16.55
CA THR A 26 11.07 -7.22 -15.15
C THR A 26 10.50 -5.81 -15.00
N CYS A 27 10.78 -4.89 -15.94
CA CYS A 27 10.19 -3.55 -15.92
C CYS A 27 8.72 -3.50 -16.40
N GLY A 28 8.28 -4.48 -17.19
CA GLY A 28 6.91 -4.55 -17.72
C GLY A 28 5.84 -4.92 -16.69
N GLN A 29 6.24 -5.48 -15.54
CA GLN A 29 5.33 -5.82 -14.45
C GLN A 29 5.01 -4.58 -13.60
N LYS A 30 4.24 -3.64 -14.17
CA LYS A 30 3.55 -2.66 -13.34
C LYS A 30 2.64 -3.45 -12.38
N PRO A 31 2.72 -3.26 -11.05
CA PRO A 31 1.80 -3.91 -10.13
C PRO A 31 0.38 -3.59 -10.60
N ARG A 32 -0.40 -4.64 -10.88
CA ARG A 32 -1.80 -4.47 -11.29
C ARG A 32 -2.54 -3.87 -10.11
N LEU A 33 -2.67 -2.55 -10.09
CA LEU A 33 -3.52 -1.85 -9.15
C LEU A 33 -4.94 -2.36 -9.41
N SER A 34 -5.47 -3.16 -8.49
CA SER A 34 -6.83 -3.71 -8.58
C SER A 34 -7.78 -2.60 -9.00
N SER A 35 -8.41 -2.75 -10.16
CA SER A 35 -9.38 -1.78 -10.69
C SER A 35 -10.64 -1.70 -9.82
N LYS A 36 -10.85 -2.70 -8.96
CA LYS A 36 -11.97 -2.80 -8.03
C LYS A 36 -11.54 -2.22 -6.68
N CYS A 37 -12.24 -1.17 -6.25
CA CYS A 37 -12.11 -0.58 -4.91
C CYS A 37 -12.54 -1.60 -3.84
N ASN A 38 -12.11 -1.39 -2.60
CA ASN A 38 -12.55 -2.25 -1.49
C ASN A 38 -14.06 -2.06 -1.19
N GLY A 39 -14.66 -2.97 -0.42
CA GLY A 39 -16.11 -2.97 -0.13
C GLY A 39 -16.64 -1.71 0.59
N TRP A 40 -15.77 -0.96 1.26
CA TRP A 40 -16.05 0.29 1.98
C TRP A 40 -15.59 1.55 1.23
N GLU A 41 -15.10 1.38 0.02
CA GLU A 41 -14.69 2.45 -0.87
C GLU A 41 -15.68 2.65 -2.02
N ILE A 42 -15.63 3.83 -2.62
CA ILE A 42 -16.28 4.15 -3.87
C ILE A 42 -15.26 4.60 -4.90
N ARG A 43 -15.53 4.25 -6.15
CA ARG A 43 -14.79 4.75 -7.30
C ARG A 43 -15.08 6.24 -7.46
N VAL A 44 -14.04 7.07 -7.47
CA VAL A 44 -14.15 8.48 -7.83
C VAL A 44 -14.44 8.58 -9.32
N ARG A 45 -15.51 9.31 -9.69
CA ARG A 45 -15.78 9.67 -11.09
C ARG A 45 -14.97 10.91 -11.44
N GLY A 46 -14.19 10.86 -12.53
CA GLY A 46 -13.32 11.94 -12.95
C GLY A 46 -11.97 11.96 -12.23
N SER A 47 -11.48 13.15 -11.87
CA SER A 47 -10.16 13.34 -11.27
C SER A 47 -10.04 12.69 -9.89
N PRO A 48 -8.97 11.92 -9.62
CA PRO A 48 -8.68 11.40 -8.29
C PRO A 48 -8.64 12.50 -7.22
N ARG A 49 -9.11 12.19 -6.01
CA ARG A 49 -9.20 13.17 -4.91
C ARG A 49 -8.64 12.62 -3.59
N PRO A 50 -8.31 13.49 -2.63
CA PRO A 50 -7.91 13.07 -1.30
C PRO A 50 -9.02 12.32 -0.55
N ASP A 51 -8.62 11.58 0.46
CA ASP A 51 -9.51 10.89 1.39
C ASP A 51 -9.57 11.62 2.74
N ASN A 52 -10.59 11.33 3.54
CA ASN A 52 -10.68 11.81 4.91
C ASN A 52 -9.98 10.81 5.85
N PHE A 53 -9.32 11.30 6.89
CA PHE A 53 -8.56 10.46 7.83
C PHE A 53 -9.07 10.59 9.27
N CYS A 54 -9.02 9.50 10.04
CA CYS A 54 -9.40 9.50 11.46
C CYS A 54 -8.47 10.37 12.31
N LYS A 55 -7.15 10.31 12.05
CA LYS A 55 -6.13 11.08 12.77
C LYS A 55 -5.25 11.89 11.81
N PRO A 56 -5.77 12.96 11.17
CA PRO A 56 -4.99 13.72 10.20
C PRO A 56 -3.68 14.29 10.76
N ARG A 57 -3.62 14.56 12.06
CA ARG A 57 -2.40 15.04 12.73
C ARG A 57 -1.30 13.98 12.86
N LEU A 58 -1.63 12.70 12.80
CA LEU A 58 -0.67 11.59 12.82
C LEU A 58 -0.36 11.05 11.41
N THR A 59 -1.23 11.34 10.44
CA THR A 59 -1.05 10.88 9.06
C THR A 59 0.07 11.69 8.38
N PRO A 60 1.06 11.03 7.74
CA PRO A 60 2.06 11.72 6.96
C PRO A 60 1.43 12.60 5.88
N ARG A 61 2.01 13.78 5.65
CA ARG A 61 1.48 14.76 4.68
C ARG A 61 1.31 14.16 3.27
N SER A 62 2.24 13.29 2.86
CA SER A 62 2.16 12.58 1.59
C SER A 62 0.91 11.71 1.45
N GLU A 63 0.42 11.09 2.52
CA GLU A 63 -0.79 10.27 2.49
C GLU A 63 -2.07 11.10 2.57
N LEU A 64 -2.04 12.26 3.26
CA LEU A 64 -3.15 13.22 3.27
C LEU A 64 -3.40 13.82 1.88
N GLU A 65 -2.33 14.19 1.17
CA GLU A 65 -2.41 14.82 -0.15
C GLU A 65 -2.59 13.81 -1.30
N LYS A 66 -2.46 12.51 -1.00
CA LYS A 66 -2.54 11.43 -1.98
C LYS A 66 -3.87 11.42 -2.72
N ARG A 67 -3.79 11.59 -4.05
CA ARG A 67 -4.94 11.59 -4.95
C ARG A 67 -5.34 10.14 -5.25
N ARG A 68 -6.48 9.70 -4.72
CA ARG A 68 -6.95 8.30 -4.86
C ARG A 68 -8.11 8.20 -5.85
N SER A 69 -8.12 7.14 -6.65
CA SER A 69 -9.26 6.77 -7.50
C SER A 69 -10.34 6.01 -6.71
N CYS A 70 -10.01 5.52 -5.52
CA CYS A 70 -10.92 4.87 -4.57
C CYS A 70 -10.83 5.61 -3.24
N VAL A 71 -11.97 6.04 -2.72
CA VAL A 71 -12.08 6.85 -1.50
C VAL A 71 -13.14 6.26 -0.59
N CYS A 72 -13.03 6.50 0.71
CA CYS A 72 -14.01 5.97 1.65
C CYS A 72 -15.43 6.44 1.32
N LYS A 73 -16.40 5.54 1.51
CA LYS A 73 -17.84 5.84 1.41
C LYS A 73 -18.24 6.92 2.42
N SER A 74 -19.40 7.54 2.20
CA SER A 74 -20.01 8.40 3.23
C SER A 74 -20.14 7.64 4.55
N GLY A 75 -19.91 8.33 5.67
CA GLY A 75 -19.87 7.73 7.01
C GLY A 75 -18.61 6.92 7.34
N HIS A 76 -17.66 6.82 6.40
CA HIS A 76 -16.39 6.14 6.60
C HIS A 76 -15.20 7.09 6.41
N ILE A 77 -14.12 6.83 7.13
CA ILE A 77 -12.87 7.58 7.08
C ILE A 77 -11.69 6.62 7.15
N ARG A 78 -10.54 7.02 6.62
CA ARG A 78 -9.36 6.17 6.51
C ARG A 78 -8.55 6.19 7.82
N ASN A 79 -8.20 5.02 8.33
CA ASN A 79 -7.30 4.88 9.48
C ASN A 79 -5.82 4.86 9.03
N ALA A 80 -4.90 4.82 10.00
CA ALA A 80 -3.46 4.74 9.78
C ALA A 80 -3.00 3.51 8.95
N TRP A 81 -3.79 2.43 8.93
CA TRP A 81 -3.52 1.22 8.13
C TRP A 81 -4.11 1.27 6.72
N GLY A 82 -4.67 2.42 6.32
CA GLY A 82 -5.24 2.59 5.00
C GLY A 82 -6.60 1.91 4.81
N GLN A 83 -7.26 1.47 5.88
CA GLN A 83 -8.60 0.87 5.86
C GLN A 83 -9.67 1.95 6.04
N CYS A 84 -10.81 1.81 5.36
CA CYS A 84 -11.98 2.64 5.62
C CYS A 84 -12.77 2.07 6.79
N ILE A 85 -12.85 2.83 7.88
CA ILE A 85 -13.57 2.49 9.11
C ILE A 85 -14.74 3.44 9.31
N THR A 86 -15.71 3.09 10.14
CA THR A 86 -16.81 4.00 10.46
C THR A 86 -16.32 5.16 11.33
N VAL A 87 -17.00 6.31 11.25
CA VAL A 87 -16.72 7.45 12.15
C VAL A 87 -16.87 7.05 13.63
N GLN A 88 -17.83 6.16 13.95
CA GLN A 88 -18.02 5.66 15.32
C GLN A 88 -16.80 4.87 15.82
N GLN A 89 -16.21 4.02 14.98
CA GLN A 89 -15.00 3.28 15.32
C GLN A 89 -13.82 4.20 15.55
N CYS A 90 -13.61 5.19 14.69
CA CYS A 90 -12.61 6.23 14.92
C CYS A 90 -12.82 6.93 16.28
N ASN A 91 -14.08 7.19 16.65
CA ASN A 91 -14.40 7.86 17.90
C ASN A 91 -14.06 7.05 19.15
N GLN A 92 -14.01 5.71 19.08
CA GLN A 92 -13.61 4.85 20.21
C GLN A 92 -12.19 5.15 20.69
N CYS A 93 -11.31 5.56 19.76
CA CYS A 93 -9.91 5.91 20.04
C CYS A 93 -9.68 7.42 20.01
N LYS A 94 -10.72 8.27 20.03
CA LYS A 94 -10.57 9.73 19.85
C LYS A 94 -9.68 10.37 20.91
N SER A 95 -9.85 9.96 22.17
CA SER A 95 -9.07 10.45 23.32
C SER A 95 -7.60 10.01 23.30
N ARG A 96 -7.28 8.93 22.58
CA ARG A 96 -5.91 8.41 22.47
C ARG A 96 -5.20 9.13 21.33
N THR A 97 -4.24 10.00 21.65
CA THR A 97 -3.60 10.90 20.67
C THR A 97 -2.77 10.18 19.63
N ASN A 98 -2.15 9.05 19.98
CA ASN A 98 -1.21 8.30 19.14
C ASN A 98 -1.76 6.92 18.72
N GLN A 99 -3.07 6.72 18.83
CA GLN A 99 -3.71 5.46 18.46
C GLN A 99 -4.83 5.74 17.45
N ASP A 100 -5.03 4.78 16.57
CA ASP A 100 -6.10 4.77 15.58
C ASP A 100 -6.78 3.39 15.61
N PHE A 101 -8.04 3.31 15.19
CA PHE A 101 -8.81 2.09 15.29
C PHE A 101 -8.35 1.06 14.25
N ASN A 102 -8.17 -0.20 14.67
CA ASN A 102 -7.80 -1.33 13.82
C ASN A 102 -8.56 -2.59 14.25
N TYR A 103 -9.01 -3.41 13.29
CA TYR A 103 -9.73 -4.66 13.56
C TYR A 103 -8.83 -5.85 13.88
N CYS A 104 -7.61 -5.85 13.36
CA CYS A 104 -6.65 -6.95 13.43
C CYS A 104 -5.60 -6.76 14.52
N GLU A 105 -5.49 -5.56 15.10
CA GLU A 105 -4.51 -5.24 16.12
C GLU A 105 -5.10 -5.40 17.53
N SER A 106 -4.29 -5.90 18.46
CA SER A 106 -4.63 -5.93 19.88
C SER A 106 -4.54 -4.53 20.49
N ALA A 107 -5.30 -4.29 21.56
CA ALA A 107 -5.25 -3.01 22.28
C ALA A 107 -3.82 -2.66 22.75
N CYS A 108 -3.04 -3.67 23.12
CA CYS A 108 -1.65 -3.51 23.57
C CYS A 108 -0.67 -4.36 22.75
N PRO A 109 0.62 -3.96 22.71
CA PRO A 109 1.66 -4.74 22.05
C PRO A 109 1.78 -6.15 22.64
N TRP A 110 2.03 -7.12 21.78
CA TRP A 110 2.35 -8.47 22.21
C TRP A 110 3.74 -8.54 22.84
N THR A 111 3.86 -9.28 23.93
CA THR A 111 5.14 -9.66 24.53
C THR A 111 5.18 -11.18 24.70
N CYS A 112 6.28 -11.82 24.30
CA CYS A 112 6.41 -13.28 24.40
C CYS A 112 6.24 -13.76 25.84
N ASN A 113 5.61 -14.93 26.01
CA ASN A 113 5.34 -15.56 27.31
C ASN A 113 4.51 -14.71 28.29
N ARG A 114 3.72 -13.75 27.79
CA ARG A 114 2.78 -12.97 28.60
C ARG A 114 1.42 -12.89 27.90
N PRO A 115 0.31 -12.92 28.65
CA PRO A 115 -1.00 -12.67 28.07
C PRO A 115 -1.09 -11.23 27.54
N ILE A 116 -1.89 -11.01 26.50
CA ILE A 116 -2.15 -9.65 25.98
C ILE A 116 -2.92 -8.87 27.07
N PRO A 117 -2.41 -7.71 27.53
CA PRO A 117 -3.15 -6.86 28.44
C PRO A 117 -4.44 -6.35 27.78
N THR A 118 -5.51 -6.24 28.58
CA THR A 118 -6.77 -5.63 28.13
C THR A 118 -6.71 -4.11 28.08
N ALA A 119 -5.71 -3.50 28.74
CA ALA A 119 -5.53 -2.05 28.80
C ALA A 119 -4.06 -1.63 28.79
N CYS A 120 -3.82 -0.54 28.07
CA CYS A 120 -2.66 0.33 28.08
C CYS A 120 -3.19 1.79 28.07
#